data_AF-A0A1E5TQN9-F1
#
_entry.id   AF-A0A1E5TQN9-F1
#
_cell.length_a   1.000
_cell.length_b   1.000
_cell.length_c   1.000
_cell.angle_alpha   90.00
_cell.angle_beta   90.00
_cell.angle_gamma   90.00
#
_symmetry.space_group_name_H-M   'P 1'
#
loop_
_entity.id
_entity.type
_entity.pdbx_description
1 polymer ?
#
loop_
_entity_poly.entity_id
_entity_poly.type
_entity_poly.pdbx_seq_one_letter_code
_entity_poly.pdbx_strand_id
1 'polypeptide(L)' 'MSMIIGVIVIILLIVSLIPNLKAVKASKETGEKNTRFAIMVGIDSILLVLVVATLIFQLL' A
#
# COMPACT_ATOMS: atom_id res chain seq x y z
N MET A 1 -5.59 3.51 21.87
CA MET A 1 -6.38 3.70 20.62
C MET A 1 -5.51 4.03 19.42
N SER A 2 -4.68 5.08 19.45
CA SER A 2 -3.88 5.53 18.28
C SER A 2 -2.91 4.46 17.71
N MET A 3 -2.14 3.76 18.55
CA MET A 3 -1.20 2.72 18.08
C MET A 3 -1.89 1.47 17.51
N ILE A 4 -3.00 1.03 18.12
CA ILE A 4 -3.80 -0.12 17.65
C ILE A 4 -4.38 0.17 16.25
N ILE A 5 -4.88 1.39 16.03
CA ILE A 5 -5.38 1.82 14.72
C ILE A 5 -4.26 1.82 13.69
N GLY A 6 -3.06 2.30 14.03
CA GLY A 6 -1.90 2.29 13.13
C GLY A 6 -1.51 0.87 12.68
N VAL A 7 -1.51 -0.10 13.60
CA VAL A 7 -1.24 -1.51 13.29
C VAL A 7 -2.32 -2.09 12.36
N ILE A 8 -3.59 -1.81 12.63
CA ILE A 8 -4.70 -2.26 11.77
C ILE A 8 -4.58 -1.69 10.36
N VAL A 9 -4.25 -0.40 10.23
CA VAL A 9 -4.05 0.25 8.92
C VAL A 9 -2.89 -0.38 8.16
N ILE A 10 -1.78 -0.72 8.81
CA ILE A 10 -0.67 -1.44 8.16
C ILE A 10 -1.13 -2.79 7.61
N ILE A 11 -1.87 -3.57 8.41
CA ILE A 11 -2.37 -4.88 7.97
C ILE A 11 -3.29 -4.72 6.76
N LEU A 12 -4.22 -3.76 6.78
CA LEU A 12 -5.11 -3.47 5.65
C LEU A 12 -4.35 -3.05 4.40
N LEU A 13 -3.34 -2.18 4.54
CA LEU A 13 -2.49 -1.74 3.43
C LEU A 13 -1.74 -2.92 2.82
N ILE A 14 -1.14 -3.79 3.62
CA ILE A 14 -0.42 -4.98 3.11
C ILE A 14 -1.38 -5.92 2.37
N VAL A 15 -2.57 -6.18 2.92
CA VAL A 15 -3.60 -7.02 2.28
C VAL A 15 -4.07 -6.42 0.95
N SER A 16 -4.16 -5.09 0.85
CA SER A 16 -4.52 -4.39 -0.40
C SER A 16 -3.39 -4.35 -1.43
N LEU A 17 -2.13 -4.25 -0.97
CA LEU A 17 -0.97 -4.10 -1.82
C LEU A 17 -0.67 -5.38 -2.61
N ILE A 18 -0.89 -6.56 -2.02
CA ILE A 18 -0.67 -7.86 -2.65
C ILE A 18 -1.47 -8.05 -3.95
N PRO A 19 -2.82 -7.94 -3.96
CA PRO A 19 -3.61 -8.07 -5.17
C PRO A 19 -3.33 -6.93 -6.17
N ASN A 20 -3.07 -5.71 -5.67
CA ASN A 20 -2.71 -4.57 -6.52
C ASN A 20 -1.39 -4.80 -7.28
N LEU A 21 -0.36 -5.34 -6.62
CA LEU A 21 0.91 -5.69 -7.27
C LEU A 21 0.74 -6.82 -8.29
N LYS A 22 -0.10 -7.83 -7.97
CA LYS A 22 -0.43 -8.90 -8.92
C LYS A 22 -1.17 -8.35 -10.14
N ALA A 23 -2.12 -7.45 -9.95
CA ALA A 23 -2.84 -6.80 -11.04
C ALA A 23 -1.91 -5.97 -11.93
N VAL A 24 -0.98 -5.21 -11.35
CA VAL A 24 0.04 -4.48 -12.12
C VAL A 24 0.95 -5.40 -12.93
N LYS A 25 1.42 -6.52 -12.34
CA LYS A 25 2.22 -7.50 -13.07
C LYS A 25 1.43 -8.12 -14.23
N ALA A 26 0.21 -8.55 -13.98
CA ALA A 26 -0.67 -9.11 -15.00
C ALA A 26 -0.97 -8.11 -16.12
N SER A 27 -1.25 -6.84 -15.81
CA SER A 27 -1.45 -5.78 -16.80
C SER A 27 -0.20 -5.47 -17.63
N LYS A 28 1.00 -5.61 -17.05
CA LYS A 28 2.25 -5.49 -17.81
C LYS A 28 2.47 -6.65 -18.78
N GLU A 29 2.05 -7.86 -18.39
CA GLU A 29 2.17 -9.07 -19.21
C GLU A 29 1.14 -9.11 -20.35
N THR A 30 -0.06 -8.56 -20.16
CA THR A 30 -1.09 -8.49 -21.22
C THR A 30 -0.92 -7.31 -22.18
N GLY A 31 0.08 -6.43 -21.97
CA GLY A 31 0.29 -5.21 -22.77
C GLY A 31 -0.80 -4.15 -22.60
N GLU A 32 -1.82 -4.44 -21.79
CA GLU A 32 -2.90 -3.52 -21.48
C GLU A 32 -2.39 -2.54 -20.43
N LYS A 33 -2.10 -1.31 -20.85
CA LYS A 33 -1.53 -0.25 -19.99
C LYS A 33 -2.58 0.27 -19.00
N ASN A 34 -3.01 -0.60 -18.09
CA ASN A 34 -4.01 -0.31 -17.09
C ASN A 34 -3.37 0.48 -15.93
N THR A 35 -3.17 1.75 -16.24
CA THR A 35 -2.44 2.73 -15.40
C THR A 35 -3.10 2.89 -14.03
N ARG A 36 -4.40 2.56 -13.89
CA ARG A 36 -5.12 2.54 -12.62
C ARG A 36 -4.47 1.64 -11.58
N PHE A 37 -4.07 0.42 -11.92
CA PHE A 37 -3.46 -0.48 -10.94
C PHE A 37 -2.09 0.02 -10.49
N ALA A 38 -1.31 0.61 -11.40
CA ALA A 38 -0.01 1.19 -11.07
C ALA A 38 -0.15 2.39 -10.13
N ILE A 39 -1.16 3.24 -10.36
CA ILE A 39 -1.50 4.35 -9.46
C ILE A 39 -1.95 3.82 -8.09
N MET A 40 -2.77 2.77 -8.06
CA MET A 40 -3.28 2.20 -6.82
C MET A 40 -2.16 1.60 -5.94
N VAL A 41 -1.24 0.83 -6.55
CA VAL A 41 0.00 0.38 -5.87
C VAL A 41 0.81 1.56 -5.36
N GLY A 42 0.98 2.61 -6.17
CA GLY A 42 1.75 3.80 -5.81
C GLY A 42 1.17 4.51 -4.59
N ILE A 43 -0.15 4.69 -4.54
CA ILE A 43 -0.85 5.31 -3.41
C ILE A 43 -0.70 4.46 -2.14
N ASP A 44 -0.95 3.15 -2.22
CA ASP A 44 -0.82 2.23 -1.09
C ASP A 44 0.61 2.23 -0.52
N SER A 45 1.61 2.31 -1.41
CA SER A 45 3.03 2.37 -1.04
C SER A 45 3.37 3.66 -0.28
N ILE A 46 2.89 4.81 -0.76
CA ILE A 46 3.09 6.11 -0.10
C ILE A 46 2.42 6.14 1.27
N LEU A 47 1.17 5.66 1.35
CA LEU A 47 0.43 5.59 2.61
C LEU A 47 1.15 4.69 3.63
N LEU A 48 1.69 3.56 3.19
CA LEU A 48 2.45 2.66 4.06
C LEU A 48 3.70 3.33 4.63
N VAL A 49 4.45 4.07 3.80
CA VAL A 49 5.61 4.85 4.25
C VAL A 49 5.23 5.92 5.28
N LEU A 50 4.15 6.68 5.03
CA LEU A 50 3.68 7.72 5.95
C LEU A 50 3.24 7.14 7.30
N VAL A 51 2.51 6.03 7.30
CA VAL A 51 2.05 5.37 8.53
C VAL A 51 3.23 4.84 9.32
N VAL A 52 4.20 4.19 8.66
CA VAL A 52 5.43 3.71 9.31
C VAL A 52 6.24 4.87 9.90
N ALA A 53 6.44 5.95 9.14
CA ALA A 53 7.15 7.13 9.63
C ALA A 53 6.46 7.75 10.85
N THR A 54 5.14 7.87 10.82
CA THR A 54 4.35 8.40 11.95
C THR A 54 4.48 7.52 13.19
N LEU A 55 4.42 6.19 13.03
CA LEU A 55 4.61 5.27 14.15
C LEU A 55 6.02 5.34 14.74
N ILE A 56 7.05 5.49 13.90
CA ILE A 56 8.43 5.69 14.35
C ILE A 56 8.54 6.99 15.15
N PHE A 57 8.02 8.11 14.63
CA PHE A 57 8.02 9.40 15.34
C PHE A 57 7.23 9.38 16.65
N GLN A 58 6.20 8.53 16.75
CA GLN A 58 5.41 8.39 17.97
C GLN A 58 6.11 7.47 19.00
N LEU A 59 7.04 6.62 18.56
CA LEU A 59 7.82 5.72 19.40
C LEU A 59 9.13 6.37 19.91
N LEU A 60 9.67 7.33 19.16
CA LEU A 60 10.88 8.10 19.46
C LEU A 60 10.59 9.23 20.47
#